data_AF-A0A917YAW2-F1
#
_entry.id   AF-A0A917YAW2-F1
#
_cell.length_a   1.000
_cell.length_b   1.000
_cell.length_c   1.000
_cell.angle_alpha   90.00
_cell.angle_beta   90.00
_cell.angle_gamma   90.00
#
_symmetry.space_group_name_H-M   'P 1'
#
loop_
_entity.id
_entity.type
_entity.pdbx_description
1 polymer ?
#
loop_
_entity_poly.entity_id
_entity_poly.type
_entity_poly.pdbx_seq_one_letter_code
_entity_poly.pdbx_strand_id
1 'polypeptide(L)'
;MNRELSEAADWYRALTLAERIALLSPHITRPSTNGAAGIDDRHLERWRSEAGFPSKDTLAQRLAVEGISEGDFYTVLSEQADRLRARVTQQPWWLAEVHAAFRQATDSPAASTVPIHPVGSGALTELLGVIEPILSRAHKRVHTGGQRLIRTHCEPPIDESVIDVLGTRLVPQLLRMLSQAMALELHIARLEGRLAGSTPEERFTNFIAQISEPGRAFQFLEKYPVLARQLVTGAHQWTVTSLEFLNRLCKDWPFLCAAIDGLSKNDLLIDVDDYAGDPHRRGRRVIVATFRSGARVVYKPRPMALDQHFQMLLAWLNKRGDHPPFRLMEIVDRGSYGWSEYVPAYGCSTTDEVERFYRRQGAYLALLRVLGATDFHYENLVASGEHPMLLDLETLFHPQLESDSGVTDQYAPGGMTDSVLRVGLLPYRLWESANSDGIDLSGLGATSGQTTPFLVQSWEGVGTDDLHLIRKSMVMPKPRSQPVLQGEPIATARHVERVVDGFVQMYHLLLEYRGELLSEAGPLGWFRDDEVRVAQREFSSPSTA
;
A
#
# COMPACT_ATOMS: atom_id res chain seq x y z
N MET A 1 -31.59 18.49 -8.82
CA MET A 1 -31.67 17.43 -7.79
C MET A 1 -32.72 17.84 -6.76
N ASN A 2 -33.81 17.06 -6.60
CA ASN A 2 -34.85 17.38 -5.62
C ASN A 2 -34.22 17.49 -4.21
N ARG A 3 -34.64 18.49 -3.44
CA ARG A 3 -34.16 18.78 -2.08
C ARG A 3 -34.26 17.56 -1.14
N GLU A 4 -35.15 16.62 -1.46
CA GLU A 4 -35.41 15.37 -0.72
C GLU A 4 -34.31 14.30 -0.85
N LEU A 5 -33.48 14.30 -1.92
CA LEU A 5 -32.40 13.31 -2.08
C LEU A 5 -31.16 13.61 -1.21
N SER A 6 -31.04 14.84 -0.68
CA SER A 6 -29.87 15.29 0.10
C SER A 6 -29.90 14.86 1.58
N GLU A 7 -30.88 14.07 1.99
CA GLU A 7 -31.17 13.84 3.41
C GLU A 7 -31.47 12.39 3.76
N ALA A 8 -31.30 11.45 2.83
CA ALA A 8 -31.57 10.04 3.09
C ALA A 8 -30.80 9.53 4.32
N ALA A 9 -31.52 8.88 5.23
CA ALA A 9 -30.95 8.42 6.48
C ALA A 9 -29.90 7.31 6.27
N ASP A 10 -30.00 6.55 5.18
CA ASP A 10 -29.12 5.42 4.90
C ASP A 10 -27.64 5.81 4.74
N TRP A 11 -27.34 7.05 4.33
CA TRP A 11 -25.98 7.57 4.35
C TRP A 11 -25.29 7.43 5.71
N TYR A 12 -26.03 7.63 6.80
CA TYR A 12 -25.49 7.59 8.16
C TYR A 12 -25.15 6.18 8.63
N ARG A 13 -25.52 5.13 7.88
CA ARG A 13 -25.01 3.77 8.11
C ARG A 13 -23.49 3.67 7.91
N ALA A 14 -22.90 4.58 7.13
CA ALA A 14 -21.45 4.63 6.93
C ALA A 14 -20.67 5.24 8.11
N LEU A 15 -21.35 5.72 9.16
CA LEU A 15 -20.68 6.13 10.39
C LEU A 15 -20.00 4.93 11.07
N THR A 16 -18.74 5.13 11.48
CA THR A 16 -17.98 4.12 12.20
C THR A 16 -18.55 3.89 13.59
N LEU A 17 -18.19 2.77 14.22
CA LEU A 17 -18.59 2.49 15.59
C LEU A 17 -18.20 3.64 16.55
N ALA A 18 -16.98 4.14 16.43
CA ALA A 18 -16.48 5.26 17.23
C ALA A 18 -17.29 6.56 17.01
N GLU A 19 -17.65 6.88 15.76
CA GLU A 19 -18.47 8.06 15.45
C GLU A 19 -19.88 7.93 16.04
N ARG A 20 -20.50 6.75 15.91
CA ARG A 20 -21.84 6.50 16.48
C ARG A 20 -21.83 6.64 18.01
N ILE A 21 -20.80 6.12 18.66
CA ILE A 21 -20.67 6.20 20.13
C ILE A 21 -20.38 7.63 20.59
N ALA A 22 -19.57 8.39 19.86
CA ALA A 22 -19.36 9.80 20.17
C ALA A 22 -20.69 10.60 20.18
N LEU A 23 -21.64 10.23 19.31
CA LEU A 23 -22.99 10.80 19.26
C LEU A 23 -23.92 10.35 20.40
N LEU A 24 -23.54 9.37 21.22
CA LEU A 24 -24.28 8.93 22.40
C LEU A 24 -23.98 9.75 23.67
N SER A 25 -22.99 10.66 23.64
CA SER A 25 -22.50 11.42 24.80
C SER A 25 -23.61 12.04 25.71
N PRO A 26 -23.35 12.18 27.03
CA PRO A 26 -24.36 12.13 28.11
C PRO A 26 -25.39 13.27 28.16
N HIS A 27 -25.29 14.28 27.29
CA HIS A 27 -26.19 15.44 27.26
C HIS A 27 -27.38 15.28 26.31
N ILE A 28 -27.47 14.17 25.58
CA ILE A 28 -28.61 13.85 24.71
C ILE A 28 -29.45 12.79 25.42
N THR A 29 -30.73 13.09 25.62
CA THR A 29 -31.71 12.25 26.32
C THR A 29 -31.56 10.79 25.92
N ARG A 30 -31.08 9.96 26.86
CA ARG A 30 -30.99 8.52 26.66
C ARG A 30 -32.41 8.00 26.40
N PRO A 31 -32.64 7.22 25.33
CA PRO A 31 -33.92 6.55 25.18
C PRO A 31 -34.16 5.71 26.44
N SER A 32 -35.33 5.83 27.05
CA SER A 32 -35.68 4.94 28.15
C SER A 32 -35.57 3.50 27.66
N THR A 33 -34.81 2.68 28.36
CA THR A 33 -34.64 1.24 28.10
C THR A 33 -35.96 0.45 28.14
N ASN A 34 -37.07 1.09 28.49
CA ASN A 34 -38.40 0.47 28.61
C ASN A 34 -39.19 0.33 27.30
N GLY A 35 -38.58 0.59 26.12
CA GLY A 35 -39.27 0.45 24.83
C GLY A 35 -38.39 0.13 23.63
N ALA A 36 -37.07 -0.06 23.80
CA ALA A 36 -36.24 -0.60 22.75
C ALA A 36 -36.43 -2.12 22.75
N ALA A 37 -36.91 -2.69 21.64
CA ALA A 37 -36.71 -4.11 21.39
C ALA A 37 -35.19 -4.36 21.53
N GLY A 38 -34.79 -4.96 22.66
CA GLY A 38 -33.40 -5.33 22.87
C GLY A 38 -32.94 -6.16 21.68
N ILE A 39 -31.68 -6.00 21.29
CA ILE A 39 -31.04 -6.94 20.38
C ILE A 39 -31.31 -8.33 20.95
N ASP A 40 -32.04 -9.17 20.21
CA ASP A 40 -32.14 -10.60 20.54
C ASP A 40 -30.70 -11.10 20.67
N ASP A 41 -30.37 -11.76 21.77
CA ASP A 41 -29.04 -12.33 22.02
C ASP A 41 -28.52 -13.13 20.80
N ARG A 42 -29.44 -13.70 20.00
CA ARG A 42 -29.14 -14.35 18.72
C ARG A 42 -28.53 -13.44 17.66
N HIS A 43 -28.98 -12.19 17.54
CA HIS A 43 -28.48 -11.24 16.56
C HIS A 43 -27.08 -10.73 16.93
N LEU A 44 -26.82 -10.52 18.23
CA LEU A 44 -25.48 -10.24 18.73
C LEU A 44 -24.54 -11.42 18.50
N GLU A 45 -24.99 -12.63 18.84
CA GLU A 45 -24.18 -13.84 18.70
C GLU A 45 -23.83 -14.11 17.23
N ARG A 46 -24.79 -13.87 16.33
CA ARG A 46 -24.57 -13.89 14.89
C ARG A 46 -23.53 -12.86 14.47
N TRP A 47 -23.67 -11.60 14.88
CA TRP A 47 -22.71 -10.55 14.55
C TRP A 47 -21.31 -10.89 15.06
N ARG A 48 -21.19 -11.38 16.31
CA ARG A 48 -19.93 -11.79 16.93
C ARG A 48 -19.24 -12.90 16.13
N SER A 49 -20.02 -13.91 15.73
CA SER A 49 -19.54 -15.02 14.92
C SER A 49 -19.09 -14.56 13.52
N GLU A 50 -19.89 -13.71 12.85
CA GLU A 50 -19.57 -13.19 11.52
C GLU A 50 -18.37 -12.23 11.54
N ALA A 51 -18.20 -11.46 12.63
CA ALA A 51 -17.08 -10.54 12.83
C ALA A 51 -15.78 -11.25 13.28
N GLY A 52 -15.81 -12.58 13.47
CA GLY A 52 -14.62 -13.37 13.80
C GLY A 52 -14.14 -13.22 15.23
N PHE A 53 -15.00 -12.83 16.17
CA PHE A 53 -14.65 -12.81 17.60
C PHE A 53 -14.92 -14.19 18.21
N PRO A 54 -13.90 -14.96 18.64
CA PRO A 54 -14.08 -16.34 19.08
C PRO A 54 -14.79 -16.44 20.43
N SER A 55 -14.66 -15.44 21.31
CA SER A 55 -15.32 -15.38 22.62
C SER A 55 -15.85 -13.99 22.96
N LYS A 56 -16.74 -13.91 23.96
CA LYS A 56 -17.18 -12.63 24.54
C LYS A 56 -16.01 -11.86 25.16
N ASP A 57 -15.06 -12.55 25.78
CA ASP A 57 -13.88 -11.92 26.40
C ASP A 57 -13.01 -11.20 25.36
N THR A 58 -12.79 -11.82 24.18
CA THR A 58 -12.07 -11.16 23.08
C THR A 58 -12.80 -9.92 22.55
N LEU A 59 -14.14 -9.94 22.52
CA LEU A 59 -14.92 -8.77 22.14
C LEU A 59 -14.82 -7.68 23.22
N ALA A 60 -14.98 -8.04 24.50
CA ALA A 60 -14.87 -7.11 25.62
C ALA A 60 -13.48 -6.45 25.69
N GLN A 61 -12.41 -7.21 25.48
CA GLN A 61 -11.05 -6.68 25.36
C GLN A 61 -10.93 -5.68 24.21
N ARG A 62 -11.49 -6.00 23.03
CA ARG A 62 -11.45 -5.07 21.90
C ARG A 62 -12.24 -3.79 22.17
N LEU A 63 -13.43 -3.90 22.76
CA LEU A 63 -14.23 -2.74 23.14
C LEU A 63 -13.52 -1.89 24.19
N ALA A 64 -12.88 -2.52 25.18
CA ALA A 64 -12.11 -1.83 26.22
C ALA A 64 -10.91 -1.06 25.64
N VAL A 65 -10.20 -1.60 24.65
CA VAL A 65 -9.10 -0.91 23.96
C VAL A 65 -9.59 0.39 23.29
N GLU A 66 -10.82 0.39 22.78
CA GLU A 66 -11.43 1.55 22.11
C GLU A 66 -12.18 2.47 23.11
N GLY A 67 -12.17 2.14 24.41
CA GLY A 67 -12.91 2.88 25.44
C GLY A 67 -14.43 2.78 25.33
N ILE A 68 -14.94 1.71 24.70
CA ILE A 68 -16.35 1.48 24.41
C ILE A 68 -16.97 0.57 25.47
N SER A 69 -18.09 0.99 26.08
CA SER A 69 -18.86 0.10 26.95
C SER A 69 -19.70 -0.89 26.14
N GLU A 70 -19.93 -2.10 26.66
CA GLU A 70 -20.82 -3.06 26.01
C GLU A 70 -22.24 -2.50 25.81
N GLY A 71 -22.75 -1.75 26.79
CA GLY A 71 -24.08 -1.12 26.70
C GLY A 71 -24.17 -0.09 25.56
N ASP A 72 -23.14 0.73 25.37
CA ASP A 72 -23.09 1.69 24.26
C ASP A 72 -22.95 0.96 22.93
N PHE A 73 -22.12 -0.09 22.88
CA PHE A 73 -21.98 -0.96 21.72
C PHE A 73 -23.32 -1.58 21.29
N TYR A 74 -24.09 -2.15 22.22
CA TYR A 74 -25.40 -2.71 21.91
C TYR A 74 -26.40 -1.65 21.43
N THR A 75 -26.33 -0.45 22.03
CA THR A 75 -27.19 0.67 21.63
C THR A 75 -26.95 1.07 20.17
N VAL A 76 -25.68 1.19 19.75
CA VAL A 76 -25.36 1.61 18.38
C VAL A 76 -25.46 0.48 17.34
N LEU A 77 -25.32 -0.78 17.74
CA LEU A 77 -25.39 -1.93 16.84
C LEU A 77 -26.80 -2.14 16.29
N SER A 78 -27.83 -1.84 17.08
CA SER A 78 -29.24 -1.94 16.68
C SER A 78 -29.84 -0.66 16.13
N GLU A 79 -29.06 0.41 16.08
CA GLU A 79 -29.61 1.73 15.80
C GLU A 79 -30.04 1.85 14.33
N GLN A 80 -31.29 2.27 14.13
CA GLN A 80 -31.83 2.54 12.80
C GLN A 80 -31.22 3.81 12.21
N ALA A 81 -31.11 3.84 10.88
CA ALA A 81 -30.50 4.93 10.13
C ALA A 81 -31.15 6.30 10.43
N ASP A 82 -32.48 6.36 10.57
CA ASP A 82 -33.19 7.60 10.89
C ASP A 82 -32.81 8.18 12.26
N ARG A 83 -32.59 7.31 13.25
CA ARG A 83 -32.15 7.72 14.59
C ARG A 83 -30.71 8.20 14.55
N LEU A 84 -29.84 7.51 13.82
CA LEU A 84 -28.47 7.96 13.60
C LEU A 84 -28.44 9.35 12.96
N ARG A 85 -29.19 9.54 11.86
CA ARG A 85 -29.35 10.84 11.20
C ARG A 85 -29.81 11.91 12.18
N ALA A 86 -30.83 11.64 13.00
CA ALA A 86 -31.40 12.63 13.93
C ALA A 86 -30.40 13.08 15.01
N ARG A 87 -29.41 12.26 15.36
CA ARG A 87 -28.36 12.63 16.31
C ARG A 87 -27.24 13.46 15.69
N VAL A 88 -27.08 13.40 14.37
CA VAL A 88 -26.00 14.11 13.68
C VAL A 88 -26.39 15.57 13.47
N THR A 89 -25.73 16.45 14.21
CA THR A 89 -25.95 17.91 14.13
C THR A 89 -25.18 18.58 13.00
N GLN A 90 -24.07 17.97 12.56
CA GLN A 90 -23.24 18.46 11.46
C GLN A 90 -23.01 17.35 10.46
N GLN A 91 -23.26 17.64 9.18
CA GLN A 91 -23.06 16.67 8.11
C GLN A 91 -21.58 16.20 8.09
N PRO A 92 -21.32 14.88 8.02
CA PRO A 92 -19.96 14.37 7.90
C PRO A 92 -19.28 14.91 6.63
N TRP A 93 -17.99 15.24 6.73
CA TRP A 93 -17.24 15.86 5.64
C TRP A 93 -17.29 15.03 4.34
N TRP A 94 -17.22 13.71 4.45
CA TRP A 94 -17.23 12.81 3.29
C TRP A 94 -18.57 12.84 2.55
N LEU A 95 -19.68 13.00 3.29
CA LEU A 95 -21.01 13.09 2.72
C LEU A 95 -21.23 14.46 2.06
N ALA A 96 -20.73 15.53 2.69
CA ALA A 96 -20.71 16.85 2.09
C ALA A 96 -19.94 16.87 0.76
N GLU A 97 -18.82 16.14 0.68
CA GLU A 97 -18.05 15.96 -0.55
C GLU A 97 -18.81 15.18 -1.63
N VAL A 98 -19.51 14.09 -1.30
CA VAL A 98 -20.40 13.38 -2.25
C VAL A 98 -21.44 14.37 -2.80
N HIS A 99 -22.16 15.07 -1.92
CA HIS A 99 -23.20 16.01 -2.35
C HIS A 99 -22.64 17.15 -3.19
N ALA A 100 -21.43 17.65 -2.88
CA ALA A 100 -20.80 18.69 -3.66
C ALA A 100 -20.40 18.21 -5.07
N ALA A 101 -19.85 17.00 -5.17
CA ALA A 101 -19.48 16.40 -6.45
C ALA A 101 -20.69 16.25 -7.39
N PHE A 102 -21.78 15.65 -6.90
CA PHE A 102 -22.98 15.41 -7.70
C PHE A 102 -23.80 16.67 -8.00
N ARG A 103 -23.80 17.68 -7.10
CA ARG A 103 -24.36 19.01 -7.41
C ARG A 103 -23.60 19.68 -8.55
N GLN A 104 -22.27 19.72 -8.47
CA GLN A 104 -21.43 20.33 -9.50
C GLN A 104 -21.63 19.68 -10.88
N ALA A 105 -21.70 18.35 -10.94
CA ALA A 105 -21.96 17.62 -12.19
C ALA A 105 -23.35 17.93 -12.79
N THR A 106 -24.35 18.16 -11.93
CA THR A 106 -25.70 18.54 -12.37
C THR A 106 -25.75 19.99 -12.88
N ASP A 107 -25.09 20.91 -12.18
CA ASP A 107 -25.16 22.36 -12.45
C ASP A 107 -24.25 22.80 -13.60
N SER A 108 -23.19 22.04 -13.92
CA SER A 108 -22.27 22.36 -15.01
C SER A 108 -21.71 21.10 -15.70
N PRO A 109 -22.52 20.42 -16.54
CA PRO A 109 -22.11 19.19 -17.22
C PRO A 109 -20.85 19.36 -18.09
N ALA A 110 -20.67 20.54 -18.69
CA ALA A 110 -19.52 20.87 -19.54
C ALA A 110 -18.20 21.08 -18.76
N ALA A 111 -18.25 21.23 -17.43
CA ALA A 111 -17.06 21.42 -16.59
C ALA A 111 -16.50 20.10 -16.02
N SER A 112 -17.18 18.97 -16.28
CA SER A 112 -16.82 17.64 -15.74
C SER A 112 -15.81 16.88 -16.59
N THR A 113 -15.54 17.26 -17.84
CA THR A 113 -14.67 16.51 -18.73
C THR A 113 -13.19 16.80 -18.49
N VAL A 114 -12.65 16.35 -17.34
CA VAL A 114 -11.25 15.94 -17.34
C VAL A 114 -11.26 14.58 -18.01
N PRO A 115 -10.65 14.42 -19.21
CA PRO A 115 -10.58 13.12 -19.82
C PRO A 115 -9.71 12.24 -18.93
N ILE A 116 -10.37 11.42 -18.11
CA ILE A 116 -9.73 10.29 -17.45
C ILE A 116 -9.49 9.32 -18.61
N HIS A 117 -8.39 9.51 -19.33
CA HIS A 117 -7.90 8.51 -20.26
C HIS A 117 -7.30 7.42 -19.37
N PRO A 118 -7.99 6.30 -19.14
CA PRO A 118 -7.42 5.22 -18.36
C PRO A 118 -6.28 4.68 -19.21
N VAL A 119 -5.04 4.78 -18.72
CA VAL A 119 -3.95 4.00 -19.28
C VAL A 119 -4.28 2.54 -18.97
N GLY A 120 -4.78 1.84 -19.98
CA GLY A 120 -5.40 0.51 -19.84
C GLY A 120 -6.84 0.54 -20.32
N SER A 121 -7.02 0.37 -21.63
CA SER A 121 -8.30 0.27 -22.35
C SER A 121 -9.06 -1.03 -22.04
N GLY A 122 -9.30 -1.31 -20.76
CA GLY A 122 -10.06 -2.47 -20.32
C GLY A 122 -11.48 -2.07 -19.95
N ALA A 123 -12.49 -2.86 -20.35
CA ALA A 123 -13.89 -2.56 -20.08
C ALA A 123 -14.23 -2.40 -18.57
N LEU A 124 -13.36 -2.87 -17.65
CA LEU A 124 -13.49 -2.58 -16.23
C LEU A 124 -13.40 -1.08 -15.89
N THR A 125 -12.63 -0.28 -16.64
CA THR A 125 -12.51 1.16 -16.36
C THR A 125 -13.81 1.91 -16.62
N GLU A 126 -14.70 1.36 -17.46
CA GLU A 126 -16.03 1.91 -17.71
C GLU A 126 -16.91 1.93 -16.46
N LEU A 127 -16.66 1.03 -15.50
CA LEU A 127 -17.36 1.00 -14.21
C LEU A 127 -17.20 2.31 -13.43
N LEU A 128 -16.13 3.06 -13.68
CA LEU A 128 -15.84 4.32 -12.98
C LEU A 128 -16.81 5.44 -13.36
N GLY A 129 -17.61 5.28 -14.42
CA GLY A 129 -18.64 6.25 -14.81
C GLY A 129 -19.60 6.59 -13.66
N VAL A 130 -19.91 5.63 -12.80
CA VAL A 130 -20.78 5.83 -11.61
C VAL A 130 -20.16 6.77 -10.56
N ILE A 131 -18.84 6.96 -10.58
CA ILE A 131 -18.11 7.84 -9.65
C ILE A 131 -17.40 9.00 -10.37
N GLU A 132 -17.71 9.24 -11.65
CA GLU A 132 -17.12 10.32 -12.44
C GLU A 132 -17.13 11.67 -11.70
N PRO A 133 -18.23 12.09 -11.03
CA PRO A 133 -18.25 13.39 -10.35
C PRO A 133 -17.20 13.49 -9.22
N ILE A 134 -16.93 12.38 -8.53
CA ILE A 134 -15.93 12.32 -7.45
C ILE A 134 -14.52 12.38 -8.05
N LEU A 135 -14.27 11.60 -9.10
CA LEU A 135 -12.99 11.57 -9.81
C LEU A 135 -12.63 12.93 -10.42
N SER A 136 -13.55 13.51 -11.18
CA SER A 136 -13.38 14.81 -11.84
C SER A 136 -13.10 15.92 -10.83
N ARG A 137 -13.82 15.93 -9.70
CA ARG A 137 -13.57 16.88 -8.61
C ARG A 137 -12.19 16.70 -7.98
N ALA A 138 -11.75 15.46 -7.74
CA ALA A 138 -10.41 15.20 -7.22
C ALA A 138 -9.33 15.66 -8.21
N HIS A 139 -9.46 15.30 -9.49
CA HIS A 139 -8.55 15.72 -10.55
C HIS A 139 -8.43 17.24 -10.64
N LYS A 140 -9.56 17.95 -10.62
CA LYS A 140 -9.59 19.41 -10.67
C LYS A 140 -8.86 20.05 -9.49
N ARG A 141 -8.92 19.44 -8.29
CA ARG A 141 -8.17 19.91 -7.11
C ARG A 141 -6.66 19.74 -7.29
N VAL A 142 -6.21 18.58 -7.75
CA VAL A 142 -4.78 18.35 -8.05
C VAL A 142 -4.32 19.26 -9.18
N HIS A 143 -5.13 19.44 -10.23
CA HIS A 143 -4.81 20.33 -11.34
C HIS A 143 -4.62 21.77 -10.89
N THR A 144 -5.58 22.31 -10.13
CA THR A 144 -5.52 23.68 -9.60
C THR A 144 -4.32 23.85 -8.65
N GLY A 145 -4.05 22.87 -7.80
CA GLY A 145 -2.90 22.89 -6.90
C GLY A 145 -1.57 22.80 -7.63
N GLY A 146 -1.45 21.93 -8.64
CA GLY A 146 -0.28 21.77 -9.50
C GLY A 146 0.03 23.06 -10.28
N GLN A 147 -0.97 23.68 -10.90
CA GLN A 147 -0.81 24.98 -11.56
C GLN A 147 -0.32 26.07 -10.60
N ARG A 148 -0.79 26.07 -9.35
CA ARG A 148 -0.28 26.99 -8.33
C ARG A 148 1.20 26.70 -8.02
N LEU A 149 1.60 25.44 -7.90
CA LEU A 149 3.00 25.06 -7.66
C LEU A 149 3.90 25.51 -8.82
N ILE A 150 3.48 25.27 -10.06
CA ILE A 150 4.18 25.70 -11.28
C ILE A 150 4.41 27.22 -11.27
N ARG A 151 3.39 28.01 -10.91
CA ARG A 151 3.48 29.48 -10.88
C ARG A 151 4.30 30.04 -9.72
N THR A 152 4.48 29.28 -8.64
CA THR A 152 5.11 29.77 -7.39
C THR A 152 6.59 29.43 -7.28
N HIS A 153 7.07 28.45 -8.04
CA HIS A 153 8.48 28.05 -8.06
C HIS A 153 9.17 28.62 -9.30
N CYS A 154 10.45 28.99 -9.18
CA CYS A 154 11.22 29.61 -10.27
C CYS A 154 11.56 28.61 -11.39
N GLU A 155 11.90 27.37 -11.02
CA GLU A 155 12.30 26.28 -11.92
C GLU A 155 11.65 24.96 -11.46
N PRO A 156 10.31 24.82 -11.53
CA PRO A 156 9.63 23.60 -11.11
C PRO A 156 9.94 22.46 -12.09
N PRO A 157 10.25 21.23 -11.61
CA PRO A 157 10.46 20.07 -12.47
C PRO A 157 9.15 19.44 -12.95
N ILE A 158 8.08 20.22 -13.04
CA ILE A 158 6.74 19.75 -13.36
C ILE A 158 6.07 20.72 -14.35
N ASP A 159 5.24 20.19 -15.22
CA ASP A 159 4.37 20.94 -16.11
C ASP A 159 2.91 20.44 -15.98
N GLU A 160 2.01 20.95 -16.80
CA GLU A 160 0.58 20.57 -16.71
C GLU A 160 0.32 19.09 -17.01
N SER A 161 1.19 18.42 -17.77
CA SER A 161 1.01 17.02 -18.17
C SER A 161 1.16 16.04 -16.99
N VAL A 162 1.89 16.42 -15.95
CA VAL A 162 2.12 15.57 -14.77
C VAL A 162 0.83 15.28 -14.00
N ILE A 163 -0.16 16.18 -14.10
CA ILE A 163 -1.43 16.04 -13.40
C ILE A 163 -2.22 14.85 -13.95
N ASP A 164 -2.17 14.64 -15.27
CA ASP A 164 -2.82 13.51 -15.91
C ASP A 164 -2.11 12.20 -15.54
N VAL A 165 -0.78 12.21 -15.51
CA VAL A 165 0.05 11.09 -15.05
C VAL A 165 -0.33 10.65 -13.63
N LEU A 166 -0.41 11.57 -12.68
CA LEU A 166 -0.83 11.28 -11.30
C LEU A 166 -2.26 10.70 -11.24
N GLY A 167 -3.12 11.16 -12.14
CA GLY A 167 -4.50 10.72 -12.29
C GLY A 167 -4.66 9.24 -12.63
N THR A 168 -3.78 8.74 -13.51
CA THR A 168 -3.79 7.32 -13.92
C THR A 168 -3.63 6.36 -12.75
N ARG A 169 -3.03 6.81 -11.63
CA ARG A 169 -2.76 5.98 -10.45
C ARG A 169 -3.92 5.94 -9.45
N LEU A 170 -4.84 6.91 -9.49
CA LEU A 170 -6.08 6.88 -8.69
C LEU A 170 -7.04 5.81 -9.20
N VAL A 171 -7.06 5.60 -10.52
CA VAL A 171 -8.03 4.74 -11.22
C VAL A 171 -8.01 3.29 -10.71
N PRO A 172 -6.87 2.56 -10.70
CA PRO A 172 -6.85 1.18 -10.21
C PRO A 172 -7.26 1.04 -8.74
N GLN A 173 -6.92 2.01 -7.90
CA GLN A 173 -7.27 2.01 -6.48
C GLN A 173 -8.79 2.08 -6.28
N LEU A 174 -9.47 3.05 -6.91
CA LEU A 174 -10.92 3.19 -6.76
C LEU A 174 -11.66 2.07 -7.47
N LEU A 175 -11.14 1.61 -8.62
CA LEU A 175 -11.72 0.49 -9.34
C LEU A 175 -11.75 -0.77 -8.46
N ARG A 176 -10.65 -1.11 -7.78
CA ARG A 176 -10.62 -2.26 -6.84
C ARG A 176 -11.69 -2.19 -5.75
N MET A 177 -12.00 -0.99 -5.23
CA MET A 177 -13.06 -0.80 -4.25
C MET A 177 -14.46 -0.98 -4.86
N LEU A 178 -14.64 -0.50 -6.08
CA LEU A 178 -15.93 -0.38 -6.75
C LEU A 178 -16.39 -1.68 -7.44
N SER A 179 -15.45 -2.44 -8.03
CA SER A 179 -15.76 -3.50 -8.99
C SER A 179 -16.70 -4.59 -8.46
N GLN A 180 -16.56 -5.00 -7.19
CA GLN A 180 -17.43 -6.04 -6.61
C GLN A 180 -18.88 -5.59 -6.49
N ALA A 181 -19.13 -4.37 -6.02
CA ALA A 181 -20.48 -3.83 -5.92
C ALA A 181 -21.10 -3.65 -7.33
N MET A 182 -20.31 -3.20 -8.30
CA MET A 182 -20.78 -3.03 -9.68
C MET A 182 -21.11 -4.35 -10.37
N ALA A 183 -20.27 -5.38 -10.19
CA ALA A 183 -20.54 -6.71 -10.71
C ALA A 183 -21.83 -7.30 -10.12
N LEU A 184 -22.07 -7.09 -8.82
CA LEU A 184 -23.32 -7.48 -8.17
C LEU A 184 -24.54 -6.75 -8.76
N GLU A 185 -24.48 -5.43 -8.92
CA GLU A 185 -25.59 -4.66 -9.50
C GLU A 185 -25.88 -5.04 -10.96
N LEU A 186 -24.83 -5.31 -11.74
CA LEU A 186 -24.95 -5.80 -13.11
C LEU A 186 -25.65 -7.17 -13.14
N HIS A 187 -25.24 -8.08 -12.26
CA HIS A 187 -25.87 -9.39 -12.13
C HIS A 187 -27.35 -9.29 -11.73
N ILE A 188 -27.69 -8.43 -10.77
CA ILE A 188 -29.08 -8.16 -10.37
C ILE A 188 -29.88 -7.61 -11.57
N ALA A 189 -29.35 -6.62 -12.28
CA ALA A 189 -30.01 -6.02 -13.44
C ALA A 189 -30.26 -7.03 -14.56
N ARG A 190 -29.32 -7.97 -14.77
CA ARG A 190 -29.48 -9.09 -15.70
C ARG A 190 -30.60 -10.03 -15.28
N LEU A 191 -30.63 -10.46 -14.02
CA LEU A 191 -31.68 -11.36 -13.51
C LEU A 191 -33.07 -10.73 -13.55
N GLU A 192 -33.16 -9.41 -13.36
CA GLU A 192 -34.41 -8.65 -13.43
C GLU A 192 -34.82 -8.26 -14.85
N GLY A 193 -34.01 -8.59 -15.87
CA GLY A 193 -34.31 -8.26 -17.28
C GLY A 193 -34.30 -6.76 -17.58
N ARG A 194 -33.55 -5.96 -16.83
CA ARG A 194 -33.47 -4.49 -16.98
C ARG A 194 -32.47 -4.01 -18.04
N LEU A 195 -31.69 -4.92 -18.61
CA LEU A 195 -30.61 -4.61 -19.55
C LEU A 195 -31.10 -4.71 -20.99
N ALA A 196 -30.98 -3.62 -21.75
CA ALA A 196 -31.25 -3.62 -23.18
C ALA A 196 -30.01 -4.01 -23.98
N GLY A 197 -30.18 -4.83 -25.02
CA GLY A 197 -29.10 -5.31 -25.88
C GLY A 197 -29.31 -6.76 -26.31
N SER A 198 -28.98 -7.05 -27.56
CA SER A 198 -29.03 -8.39 -28.15
C SER A 198 -27.83 -9.25 -27.74
N THR A 199 -26.68 -8.63 -27.47
CA THR A 199 -25.45 -9.31 -27.04
C THR A 199 -25.09 -9.01 -25.57
N PRO A 200 -24.28 -9.87 -24.91
CA PRO A 200 -23.73 -9.58 -23.58
C PRO A 200 -23.01 -8.23 -23.46
N GLU A 201 -22.28 -7.83 -24.50
CA GLU A 201 -21.53 -6.56 -24.56
C GLU A 201 -22.45 -5.35 -24.70
N GLU A 202 -23.51 -5.47 -25.51
CA GLU A 202 -24.54 -4.42 -25.64
C GLU A 202 -25.26 -4.21 -24.31
N ARG A 203 -25.58 -5.30 -23.60
CA ARG A 203 -26.21 -5.24 -22.27
C ARG A 203 -25.29 -4.64 -21.21
N PHE A 204 -23.99 -4.93 -21.26
CA PHE A 204 -22.98 -4.28 -20.43
C PHE A 204 -22.92 -2.78 -20.71
N THR A 205 -22.77 -2.38 -21.97
CA THR A 205 -22.72 -0.96 -22.38
C THR A 205 -23.99 -0.22 -21.93
N ASN A 206 -25.15 -0.86 -22.06
CA ASN A 206 -26.42 -0.31 -21.59
C ASN A 206 -26.45 -0.14 -20.06
N PHE A 207 -25.94 -1.11 -19.30
CA PHE A 207 -25.79 -0.98 -17.85
C PHE A 207 -24.90 0.20 -17.47
N ILE A 208 -23.74 0.35 -18.12
CA ILE A 208 -22.80 1.45 -17.84
C ILE A 208 -23.43 2.80 -18.11
N ALA A 209 -24.10 2.96 -19.27
CA ALA A 209 -24.79 4.20 -19.61
C ALA A 209 -25.86 4.55 -18.57
N GLN A 210 -26.65 3.56 -18.15
CA GLN A 210 -27.71 3.71 -17.16
C GLN A 210 -27.17 4.07 -15.77
N ILE A 211 -26.20 3.31 -15.25
CA ILE A 211 -25.71 3.46 -13.87
C ILE A 211 -24.88 4.75 -13.70
N SER A 212 -24.29 5.25 -14.78
CA SER A 212 -23.50 6.49 -14.79
C SER A 212 -24.35 7.77 -14.85
N GLU A 213 -25.68 7.66 -15.05
CA GLU A 213 -26.56 8.82 -14.94
C GLU A 213 -26.48 9.41 -13.52
N PRO A 214 -26.28 10.74 -13.34
CA PRO A 214 -25.99 11.32 -12.02
C PRO A 214 -26.99 10.95 -10.92
N GLY A 215 -28.29 10.85 -11.24
CA GLY A 215 -29.31 10.43 -10.29
C GLY A 215 -29.19 8.97 -9.85
N ARG A 216 -28.93 8.05 -10.80
CA ARG A 216 -28.78 6.62 -10.54
C ARG A 216 -27.46 6.31 -9.85
N ALA A 217 -26.39 6.97 -10.27
CA ALA A 217 -25.09 6.92 -9.61
C ALA A 217 -25.18 7.38 -8.15
N PHE A 218 -25.91 8.47 -7.87
CA PHE A 218 -26.14 8.92 -6.51
C PHE A 218 -26.92 7.88 -5.68
N GLN A 219 -27.98 7.29 -6.23
CA GLN A 219 -28.77 6.23 -5.57
C GLN A 219 -27.94 4.97 -5.32
N PHE A 220 -27.05 4.59 -6.24
CA PHE A 220 -26.12 3.49 -6.06
C PHE A 220 -25.19 3.75 -4.86
N LEU A 221 -24.60 4.94 -4.79
CA LEU A 221 -23.72 5.30 -3.67
C LEU A 221 -24.49 5.40 -2.35
N GLU A 222 -25.76 5.82 -2.37
CA GLU A 222 -26.64 5.83 -1.20
C GLU A 222 -26.94 4.40 -0.71
N LYS A 223 -27.17 3.45 -1.63
CA LYS A 223 -27.35 2.02 -1.33
C LYS A 223 -26.08 1.40 -0.73
N TYR A 224 -24.90 1.87 -1.15
CA TYR A 224 -23.59 1.42 -0.66
C TYR A 224 -22.83 2.54 0.06
N PRO A 225 -23.33 3.04 1.21
CA PRO A 225 -22.82 4.28 1.79
C PRO A 225 -21.40 4.13 2.36
N VAL A 226 -21.02 2.93 2.81
CA VAL A 226 -19.65 2.63 3.23
C VAL A 226 -18.68 2.68 2.05
N LEU A 227 -19.07 2.12 0.90
CA LEU A 227 -18.29 2.20 -0.34
C LEU A 227 -18.14 3.66 -0.77
N ALA A 228 -19.22 4.43 -0.77
CA ALA A 228 -19.17 5.86 -1.10
C ALA A 228 -18.20 6.64 -0.20
N ARG A 229 -18.25 6.41 1.12
CA ARG A 229 -17.30 6.98 2.07
C ARG A 229 -15.86 6.58 1.74
N GLN A 230 -15.61 5.31 1.45
CA GLN A 230 -14.28 4.79 1.09
C GLN A 230 -13.75 5.42 -0.19
N LEU A 231 -14.58 5.54 -1.24
CA LEU A 231 -14.22 6.16 -2.51
C LEU A 231 -13.84 7.64 -2.35
N VAL A 232 -14.67 8.41 -1.65
CA VAL A 232 -14.38 9.83 -1.37
C VAL A 232 -13.13 9.97 -0.50
N THR A 233 -12.94 9.08 0.49
CA THR A 233 -11.74 9.08 1.32
C THR A 233 -10.49 8.77 0.50
N GLY A 234 -10.54 7.77 -0.39
CA GLY A 234 -9.44 7.43 -1.29
C GLY A 234 -9.09 8.57 -2.24
N ALA A 235 -10.09 9.19 -2.87
CA ALA A 235 -9.90 10.35 -3.75
C ALA A 235 -9.35 11.58 -3.00
N HIS A 236 -9.81 11.82 -1.77
CA HIS A 236 -9.28 12.89 -0.93
C HIS A 236 -7.84 12.64 -0.52
N GLN A 237 -7.52 11.43 -0.06
CA GLN A 237 -6.15 11.04 0.30
C GLN A 237 -5.21 11.21 -0.89
N TRP A 238 -5.58 10.70 -2.07
CA TRP A 238 -4.81 10.89 -3.30
C TRP A 238 -4.58 12.37 -3.63
N THR A 239 -5.60 13.21 -3.48
CA THR A 239 -5.46 14.66 -3.70
C THR A 239 -4.41 15.27 -2.77
N VAL A 240 -4.48 14.92 -1.48
CA VAL A 240 -3.56 15.43 -0.45
C VAL A 240 -2.13 14.94 -0.69
N THR A 241 -1.95 13.63 -0.91
CA THR A 241 -0.62 13.04 -1.08
C THR A 241 0.04 13.43 -2.39
N SER A 242 -0.73 13.60 -3.47
CA SER A 242 -0.21 14.07 -4.76
C SER A 242 0.32 15.50 -4.65
N LEU A 243 -0.44 16.41 -4.02
CA LEU A 243 0.00 17.79 -3.82
C LEU A 243 1.15 17.88 -2.81
N GLU A 244 1.17 17.03 -1.78
CA GLU A 244 2.30 16.90 -0.85
C GLU A 244 3.59 16.50 -1.60
N PHE A 245 3.51 15.46 -2.45
CA PHE A 245 4.62 15.01 -3.28
C PHE A 245 5.12 16.09 -4.25
N LEU A 246 4.22 16.67 -5.06
CA LEU A 246 4.59 17.71 -6.03
C LEU A 246 5.25 18.91 -5.35
N ASN A 247 4.70 19.37 -4.22
CA ASN A 247 5.26 20.49 -3.49
C ASN A 247 6.66 20.16 -2.93
N ARG A 248 6.86 18.96 -2.37
CA ARG A 248 8.17 18.52 -1.88
C ARG A 248 9.17 18.39 -3.03
N LEU A 249 8.75 17.84 -4.17
CA LEU A 249 9.58 17.74 -5.37
C LEU A 249 10.05 19.12 -5.84
N CYS A 250 9.15 20.08 -6.02
CA CYS A 250 9.50 21.44 -6.44
C CYS A 250 10.42 22.14 -5.42
N LYS A 251 10.16 21.97 -4.13
CA LYS A 251 10.96 22.56 -3.05
C LYS A 251 12.38 22.01 -3.00
N ASP A 252 12.52 20.70 -3.22
CA ASP A 252 13.78 19.98 -3.03
C ASP A 252 14.59 19.85 -4.33
N TRP A 253 14.02 20.25 -5.47
CA TRP A 253 14.61 20.11 -6.80
C TRP A 253 16.07 20.59 -6.91
N PRO A 254 16.47 21.76 -6.36
CA PRO A 254 17.87 22.18 -6.42
C PRO A 254 18.82 21.23 -5.68
N PHE A 255 18.38 20.63 -4.58
CA PHE A 255 19.16 19.66 -3.82
C PHE A 255 19.24 18.32 -4.53
N LEU A 256 18.14 17.87 -5.15
CA LEU A 256 18.11 16.64 -5.93
C LEU A 256 19.05 16.73 -7.14
N CYS A 257 19.01 17.84 -7.88
CA CYS A 257 19.95 18.09 -8.99
C CYS A 257 21.42 18.12 -8.56
N ALA A 258 21.71 18.44 -7.29
CA ALA A 258 23.07 18.50 -6.77
C ALA A 258 23.56 17.16 -6.19
N ALA A 259 22.64 16.32 -5.71
CA ALA A 259 22.96 15.08 -5.02
C ALA A 259 22.81 13.83 -5.88
N ILE A 260 21.89 13.83 -6.85
CA ILE A 260 21.56 12.64 -7.65
C ILE A 260 22.02 12.84 -9.09
N ASP A 261 22.92 11.97 -9.53
CA ASP A 261 23.45 11.97 -10.88
C ASP A 261 22.38 11.77 -11.96
N GLY A 262 22.55 12.44 -13.10
CA GLY A 262 21.67 12.34 -14.25
C GLY A 262 20.48 13.32 -14.23
N LEU A 263 20.22 14.00 -13.11
CA LEU A 263 19.22 15.07 -13.07
C LEU A 263 19.80 16.39 -13.60
N SER A 264 18.97 17.12 -14.34
CA SER A 264 19.26 18.46 -14.83
C SER A 264 18.24 19.45 -14.30
N LYS A 265 18.64 20.71 -14.07
CA LYS A 265 17.71 21.75 -13.59
C LYS A 265 16.47 21.93 -14.46
N ASN A 266 16.60 21.70 -15.76
CA ASN A 266 15.54 21.82 -16.76
C ASN A 266 14.80 20.50 -17.03
N ASP A 267 15.08 19.45 -16.26
CA ASP A 267 14.41 18.17 -16.43
C ASP A 267 12.96 18.26 -15.94
N LEU A 268 12.10 17.41 -16.50
CA LEU A 268 10.67 17.45 -16.26
C LEU A 268 10.15 16.07 -15.92
N LEU A 269 9.35 15.99 -14.86
CA LEU A 269 8.66 14.79 -14.45
C LEU A 269 7.66 14.39 -15.54
N ILE A 270 7.81 13.17 -16.07
CA ILE A 270 6.97 12.64 -17.15
C ILE A 270 6.19 11.39 -16.75
N ASP A 271 6.64 10.68 -15.71
CA ASP A 271 5.92 9.52 -15.18
C ASP A 271 6.15 9.39 -13.66
N VAL A 272 5.16 8.84 -12.97
CA VAL A 272 5.29 8.38 -11.59
C VAL A 272 4.89 6.91 -11.54
N ASP A 273 5.81 6.07 -11.11
CA ASP A 273 5.53 4.66 -10.85
C ASP A 273 5.34 4.47 -9.34
N ASP A 274 4.15 4.02 -8.96
CA ASP A 274 3.84 3.59 -7.59
C ASP A 274 4.37 2.16 -7.42
N TYR A 275 5.67 1.98 -7.61
CA TYR A 275 6.31 0.67 -7.50
C TYR A 275 6.30 0.24 -6.02
N ALA A 276 5.50 -0.78 -5.73
CA ALA A 276 5.61 -1.69 -4.60
C ALA A 276 5.63 -1.06 -3.19
N GLY A 277 4.47 -0.58 -2.72
CA GLY A 277 4.27 -0.35 -1.30
C GLY A 277 2.80 -0.20 -0.95
N ASP A 278 2.36 -0.90 0.09
CA ASP A 278 1.02 -0.69 0.64
C ASP A 278 0.86 0.75 1.11
N PRO A 279 -0.31 1.38 0.90
CA PRO A 279 -0.56 2.71 1.41
C PRO A 279 -0.50 2.69 2.95
N HIS A 280 0.39 3.50 3.51
CA HIS A 280 0.54 3.67 4.95
C HIS A 280 0.15 5.10 5.36
N ARG A 281 -0.06 5.33 6.65
CA ARG A 281 -0.21 6.68 7.26
C ARG A 281 -1.11 7.65 6.45
N ARG A 282 -2.35 7.21 6.16
CA ARG A 282 -3.40 7.95 5.43
C ARG A 282 -3.17 8.09 3.92
N GLY A 283 -2.71 7.02 3.26
CA GLY A 283 -2.62 6.93 1.80
C GLY A 283 -1.26 7.28 1.20
N ARG A 284 -0.26 7.59 2.04
CA ARG A 284 1.12 7.84 1.62
C ARG A 284 1.78 6.55 1.17
N ARG A 285 2.57 6.64 0.11
CA ARG A 285 3.26 5.54 -0.55
C ARG A 285 4.60 6.01 -1.09
N VAL A 286 5.52 5.07 -1.29
CA VAL A 286 6.75 5.32 -2.03
C VAL A 286 6.41 5.62 -3.49
N ILE A 287 7.06 6.63 -4.08
CA ILE A 287 6.82 7.05 -5.47
C ILE A 287 8.15 7.02 -6.21
N VAL A 288 8.22 6.35 -7.35
CA VAL A 288 9.35 6.44 -8.27
C VAL A 288 9.04 7.49 -9.33
N ALA A 289 9.70 8.63 -9.26
CA ALA A 289 9.56 9.73 -10.21
C ALA A 289 10.50 9.50 -11.40
N THR A 290 9.97 9.49 -12.63
CA THR A 290 10.73 9.37 -13.87
C THR A 290 10.71 10.68 -14.63
N PHE A 291 11.90 11.18 -14.96
CA PHE A 291 12.08 12.45 -15.64
C PHE A 291 12.39 12.27 -17.12
N ARG A 292 12.23 13.33 -17.91
CA ARG A 292 12.38 13.32 -19.38
C ARG A 292 13.77 12.89 -19.84
N SER A 293 14.80 13.15 -19.05
CA SER A 293 16.15 12.64 -19.31
C SER A 293 16.28 11.11 -19.21
N GLY A 294 15.28 10.43 -18.62
CA GLY A 294 15.34 9.03 -18.21
C GLY A 294 15.86 8.82 -16.79
N ALA A 295 16.32 9.89 -16.11
CA ALA A 295 16.68 9.83 -14.70
C ALA A 295 15.47 9.47 -13.84
N ARG A 296 15.73 8.79 -12.73
CA ARG A 296 14.70 8.34 -11.79
C ARG A 296 15.12 8.60 -10.35
N VAL A 297 14.15 9.00 -9.54
CA VAL A 297 14.33 9.27 -8.10
C VAL A 297 13.22 8.57 -7.33
N VAL A 298 13.55 8.01 -6.17
CA VAL A 298 12.57 7.40 -5.27
C VAL A 298 12.23 8.38 -4.16
N TYR A 299 10.96 8.74 -4.03
CA TYR A 299 10.41 9.52 -2.94
C TYR A 299 9.85 8.60 -1.86
N LYS A 300 10.32 8.78 -0.62
CA LYS A 300 9.80 8.04 0.54
C LYS A 300 9.16 9.02 1.51
N PRO A 301 7.84 8.94 1.79
CA PRO A 301 7.15 9.84 2.70
C PRO A 301 7.34 9.43 4.18
N ARG A 302 8.57 9.11 4.56
CA ARG A 302 9.01 8.74 5.91
C ARG A 302 10.44 9.27 6.18
N PRO A 303 10.84 9.44 7.45
CA PRO A 303 12.22 9.77 7.79
C PRO A 303 13.22 8.82 7.09
N MET A 304 14.35 9.37 6.65
CA MET A 304 15.42 8.63 5.95
C MET A 304 16.76 8.69 6.67
N ALA A 305 16.80 9.17 7.92
CA ALA A 305 17.98 9.12 8.78
C ALA A 305 18.53 7.69 8.93
N LEU A 306 17.65 6.70 9.14
CA LEU A 306 18.00 5.28 9.16
C LEU A 306 18.70 4.82 7.88
N ASP A 307 18.15 5.17 6.71
CA ASP A 307 18.74 4.84 5.41
C ASP A 307 20.11 5.52 5.26
N GLN A 308 20.24 6.79 5.67
CA GLN A 308 21.49 7.57 5.60
C GLN A 308 22.59 7.00 6.52
N HIS A 309 22.27 6.71 7.77
CA HIS A 309 23.21 6.09 8.72
C HIS A 309 23.64 4.70 8.26
N PHE A 310 22.76 3.94 7.60
CA PHE A 310 23.14 2.67 6.98
C PHE A 310 24.17 2.87 5.86
N GLN A 311 24.00 3.86 4.98
CA GLN A 311 25.02 4.18 3.96
C GLN A 311 26.36 4.59 4.60
N MET A 312 26.34 5.36 5.69
CA MET A 312 27.55 5.72 6.44
C MET A 312 28.24 4.49 7.04
N LEU A 313 27.47 3.52 7.55
CA LEU A 313 28.00 2.26 8.07
C LEU A 313 28.64 1.42 6.95
N LEU A 314 28.01 1.30 5.78
CA LEU A 314 28.61 0.63 4.63
C LEU A 314 29.91 1.31 4.19
N ALA A 315 29.94 2.64 4.14
CA ALA A 315 31.14 3.41 3.81
C ALA A 315 32.26 3.20 4.85
N TRP A 316 31.90 3.05 6.12
CA TRP A 316 32.83 2.78 7.21
C TRP A 316 33.42 1.36 7.11
N LEU A 317 32.60 0.35 6.76
CA LEU A 317 33.01 -1.05 6.55
C LEU A 317 33.93 -1.19 5.33
N ASN A 318 33.58 -0.54 4.21
CA ASN A 318 34.37 -0.54 2.97
C ASN A 318 35.83 -0.06 3.17
N LYS A 319 36.12 0.69 4.24
CA LYS A 319 37.47 1.19 4.54
C LYS A 319 38.30 0.24 5.42
N ARG A 320 37.70 -0.82 5.97
CA ARG A 320 38.31 -1.66 7.03
C ARG A 320 38.46 -3.13 6.66
N GLY A 321 37.70 -3.64 5.70
CA GLY A 321 37.78 -5.04 5.29
C GLY A 321 38.32 -5.23 3.87
N ASP A 322 38.86 -6.43 3.62
CA ASP A 322 39.22 -6.92 2.28
C ASP A 322 38.05 -7.69 1.64
N HIS A 323 36.83 -7.21 1.89
CA HIS A 323 35.63 -7.75 1.24
C HIS A 323 35.34 -6.96 -0.04
N PRO A 324 34.64 -7.54 -1.03
CA PRO A 324 34.12 -6.76 -2.15
C PRO A 324 33.34 -5.55 -1.60
N PRO A 325 33.68 -4.31 -2.00
CA PRO A 325 33.08 -3.12 -1.41
C PRO A 325 31.59 -3.06 -1.75
N PHE A 326 30.79 -2.59 -0.79
CA PHE A 326 29.38 -2.29 -1.00
C PHE A 326 29.23 -1.05 -1.90
N ARG A 327 28.26 -1.09 -2.81
CA ARG A 327 27.83 0.12 -3.53
C ARG A 327 26.96 0.95 -2.58
N LEU A 328 27.31 2.22 -2.43
CA LEU A 328 26.54 3.17 -1.64
C LEU A 328 25.41 3.75 -2.49
N MET A 329 24.31 4.11 -1.84
CA MET A 329 23.21 4.86 -2.44
C MET A 329 23.23 6.31 -1.98
N GLU A 330 22.92 7.21 -2.90
CA GLU A 330 22.66 8.61 -2.55
C GLU A 330 21.29 8.73 -1.86
N ILE A 331 21.31 9.32 -0.66
CA ILE A 331 20.13 9.53 0.19
C ILE A 331 20.05 11.01 0.56
N VAL A 332 18.87 11.59 0.35
CA VAL A 332 18.54 12.96 0.73
C VAL A 332 17.46 12.92 1.81
N ASP A 333 17.87 12.92 3.07
CA ASP A 333 16.95 13.01 4.20
C ASP A 333 16.46 14.45 4.42
N ARG A 334 15.13 14.59 4.58
CA ARG A 334 14.45 15.87 4.89
C ARG A 334 13.74 15.80 6.24
N GLY A 335 14.13 14.87 7.11
CA GLY A 335 13.65 14.68 8.48
C GLY A 335 12.35 13.90 8.57
N SER A 336 11.27 14.36 7.91
CA SER A 336 9.96 13.66 7.95
C SER A 336 9.63 12.87 6.67
N TYR A 337 10.46 13.04 5.65
CA TYR A 337 10.40 12.39 4.34
C TYR A 337 11.82 12.43 3.76
N GLY A 338 12.07 11.73 2.65
CA GLY A 338 13.32 11.87 1.94
C GLY A 338 13.27 11.32 0.53
N TRP A 339 14.44 11.32 -0.11
CA TRP A 339 14.65 10.85 -1.46
C TRP A 339 15.84 9.89 -1.51
N SER A 340 15.82 8.94 -2.44
CA SER A 340 17.00 8.17 -2.81
C SER A 340 17.19 8.14 -4.32
N GLU A 341 18.43 7.84 -4.75
CA GLU A 341 18.64 7.40 -6.12
C GLU A 341 17.74 6.19 -6.45
N TYR A 342 17.38 6.06 -7.72
CA TYR A 342 16.74 4.86 -8.23
C TYR A 342 17.79 3.83 -8.61
N VAL A 343 17.67 2.60 -8.09
CA VAL A 343 18.56 1.49 -8.43
C VAL A 343 17.92 0.60 -9.51
N PRO A 344 18.39 0.65 -10.77
CA PRO A 344 17.96 -0.27 -11.82
C PRO A 344 18.55 -1.67 -11.61
N ALA A 345 17.80 -2.69 -12.06
CA ALA A 345 18.32 -4.05 -12.15
C ALA A 345 19.23 -4.17 -13.38
N TYR A 346 20.42 -4.73 -13.19
CA TYR A 346 21.40 -4.97 -14.25
C TYR A 346 21.93 -6.40 -14.15
N GLY A 347 22.22 -7.01 -15.30
CA GLY A 347 22.89 -8.31 -15.34
C GLY A 347 24.37 -8.21 -15.00
N CYS A 348 24.92 -9.30 -14.48
CA CYS A 348 26.36 -9.54 -14.43
C CYS A 348 26.89 -9.82 -15.86
N SER A 349 28.11 -9.37 -16.11
CA SER A 349 28.85 -9.57 -17.37
C SER A 349 29.79 -10.78 -17.30
N THR A 350 30.25 -11.16 -16.10
CA THR A 350 31.22 -12.24 -15.89
C THR A 350 30.82 -13.15 -14.74
N THR A 351 31.41 -14.35 -14.68
CA THR A 351 31.26 -15.25 -13.54
C THR A 351 31.82 -14.66 -12.26
N ASP A 352 32.92 -13.90 -12.34
CA ASP A 352 33.54 -13.28 -11.16
C ASP A 352 32.63 -12.20 -10.55
N GLU A 353 31.88 -11.46 -11.37
CA GLU A 353 30.85 -10.54 -10.91
C GLU A 353 29.74 -11.27 -10.13
N VAL A 354 29.32 -12.45 -10.62
CA VAL A 354 28.33 -13.29 -9.93
C VAL A 354 28.89 -13.80 -8.60
N GLU A 355 30.16 -14.22 -8.54
CA GLU A 355 30.78 -14.64 -7.29
C GLU A 355 30.84 -13.49 -6.27
N ARG A 356 31.23 -12.28 -6.71
CA ARG A 356 31.24 -11.08 -5.86
C ARG A 356 29.84 -10.69 -5.40
N PHE A 357 28.82 -10.84 -6.25
CA PHE A 357 27.42 -10.64 -5.87
C PHE A 357 27.02 -11.52 -4.69
N TYR A 358 27.29 -12.83 -4.75
CA TYR A 358 26.93 -13.76 -3.68
C TYR A 358 27.78 -13.56 -2.41
N ARG A 359 29.06 -13.17 -2.55
CA ARG A 359 29.87 -12.74 -1.40
C ARG A 359 29.27 -11.51 -0.70
N ARG A 360 28.80 -10.52 -1.46
CA ARG A 360 28.09 -9.35 -0.88
C ARG A 360 26.78 -9.72 -0.21
N GLN A 361 26.01 -10.67 -0.77
CA GLN A 361 24.81 -11.19 -0.10
C GLN A 361 25.14 -11.83 1.25
N GLY A 362 26.20 -12.63 1.32
CA GLY A 362 26.72 -13.17 2.58
C GLY A 362 27.06 -12.08 3.59
N ALA A 363 27.80 -11.06 3.14
CA ALA A 363 28.18 -9.93 3.99
C ALA A 363 26.97 -9.14 4.50
N TYR A 364 25.98 -8.88 3.65
CA TYR A 364 24.71 -8.27 4.07
C TYR A 364 23.97 -9.14 5.09
N LEU A 365 23.92 -10.45 4.90
CA LEU A 365 23.27 -11.34 5.86
C LEU A 365 23.90 -11.27 7.26
N ALA A 366 25.23 -11.21 7.35
CA ALA A 366 25.93 -11.03 8.61
C ALA A 366 25.61 -9.66 9.25
N LEU A 367 25.66 -8.59 8.46
CA LEU A 367 25.37 -7.23 8.91
C LEU A 367 23.92 -7.10 9.41
N LEU A 368 22.94 -7.54 8.61
CA LEU A 368 21.52 -7.50 8.93
C LEU A 368 21.19 -8.33 10.18
N ARG A 369 21.84 -9.48 10.37
CA ARG A 369 21.70 -10.29 11.58
C ARG A 369 22.14 -9.54 12.85
N VAL A 370 23.25 -8.79 12.78
CA VAL A 370 23.76 -8.02 13.92
C VAL A 370 22.87 -6.81 14.20
N LEU A 371 22.33 -6.18 13.15
CA LEU A 371 21.40 -5.06 13.27
C LEU A 371 19.96 -5.49 13.63
N GLY A 372 19.69 -6.77 13.87
CA GLY A 372 18.35 -7.25 14.25
C GLY A 372 17.28 -7.03 13.18
N ALA A 373 17.68 -7.08 11.90
CA ALA A 373 16.81 -6.85 10.76
C ALA A 373 15.80 -7.98 10.53
N THR A 374 14.67 -7.66 9.91
CA THR A 374 13.64 -8.61 9.46
C THR A 374 13.01 -8.14 8.14
N ASP A 375 12.20 -8.98 7.50
CA ASP A 375 11.37 -8.59 6.34
C ASP A 375 12.14 -8.23 5.04
N PHE A 376 13.34 -8.82 4.84
CA PHE A 376 14.09 -8.66 3.59
C PHE A 376 13.73 -9.74 2.55
N HIS A 377 12.54 -9.60 1.95
CA HIS A 377 12.04 -10.46 0.89
C HIS A 377 12.44 -9.97 -0.52
N TYR A 378 12.13 -10.75 -1.56
CA TYR A 378 12.57 -10.50 -2.95
C TYR A 378 12.21 -9.13 -3.55
N GLU A 379 11.23 -8.42 -2.98
CA GLU A 379 10.80 -7.09 -3.44
C GLU A 379 11.69 -5.97 -2.86
N ASN A 380 12.30 -6.21 -1.69
CA ASN A 380 13.16 -5.26 -1.01
C ASN A 380 14.63 -5.33 -1.49
N LEU A 381 14.89 -6.13 -2.54
CA LEU A 381 16.21 -6.35 -3.12
C LEU A 381 16.22 -6.17 -4.63
N VAL A 382 17.28 -5.54 -5.13
CA VAL A 382 17.56 -5.43 -6.57
C VAL A 382 18.97 -5.94 -6.86
N ALA A 383 19.09 -6.82 -7.85
CA ALA A 383 20.37 -7.20 -8.43
C ALA A 383 20.80 -6.17 -9.47
N SER A 384 21.79 -5.35 -9.14
CA SER A 384 22.37 -4.32 -10.01
C SER A 384 23.80 -4.70 -10.38
N GLY A 385 23.94 -5.55 -11.40
CA GLY A 385 25.22 -6.14 -11.78
C GLY A 385 25.73 -7.03 -10.65
N GLU A 386 26.97 -6.81 -10.22
CA GLU A 386 27.58 -7.50 -9.09
C GLU A 386 27.14 -6.99 -7.70
N HIS A 387 26.23 -6.02 -7.65
CA HIS A 387 25.78 -5.37 -6.42
C HIS A 387 24.34 -5.75 -6.06
N PRO A 388 24.13 -6.54 -5.00
CA PRO A 388 22.81 -6.63 -4.38
C PRO A 388 22.52 -5.32 -3.63
N MET A 389 21.39 -4.69 -3.93
CA MET A 389 21.00 -3.41 -3.37
C MET A 389 19.75 -3.58 -2.52
N LEU A 390 19.84 -3.18 -1.25
CA LEU A 390 18.73 -3.19 -0.30
C LEU A 390 17.93 -1.90 -0.46
N LEU A 391 16.64 -2.02 -0.76
CA LEU A 391 15.80 -0.86 -1.07
C LEU A 391 15.03 -0.32 0.13
N ASP A 392 14.61 -1.18 1.05
CA ASP A 392 13.90 -0.79 2.26
C ASP A 392 14.61 -1.29 3.50
N LEU A 393 14.86 -0.36 4.43
CA LEU A 393 15.67 -0.55 5.63
C LEU A 393 14.87 -0.25 6.89
N GLU A 394 13.57 0.04 6.78
CA GLU A 394 12.74 0.48 7.90
C GLU A 394 12.56 -0.58 8.99
N THR A 395 12.89 -1.85 8.72
CA THR A 395 12.80 -2.97 9.65
C THR A 395 14.14 -3.36 10.29
N LEU A 396 15.16 -2.50 10.21
CA LEU A 396 16.37 -2.62 11.03
C LEU A 396 16.05 -2.42 12.52
N PHE A 397 16.84 -3.01 13.40
CA PHE A 397 16.68 -2.96 14.86
C PHE A 397 15.30 -3.40 15.35
N HIS A 398 14.67 -4.36 14.66
CA HIS A 398 13.33 -4.82 15.01
C HIS A 398 13.33 -5.52 16.37
N PRO A 399 12.43 -5.15 17.30
CA PRO A 399 12.37 -5.77 18.62
C PRO A 399 11.99 -7.25 18.51
N GLN A 400 12.51 -8.08 19.40
CA GLN A 400 12.00 -9.43 19.60
C GLN A 400 10.69 -9.30 20.39
N LEU A 401 9.56 -9.55 19.72
CA LEU A 401 8.25 -9.55 20.36
C LEU A 401 8.02 -10.96 20.93
N GLU A 402 7.77 -11.06 22.23
CA GLU A 402 7.34 -12.31 22.85
C GLU A 402 5.94 -12.66 22.34
N SER A 403 5.80 -13.82 21.70
CA SER A 403 4.48 -14.34 21.33
C SER A 403 3.87 -15.07 22.51
N ASP A 404 2.79 -14.53 23.09
CA ASP A 404 1.97 -15.16 24.13
C ASP A 404 1.19 -16.40 23.64
N SER A 405 1.43 -16.86 22.42
CA SER A 405 0.85 -18.12 21.94
C SER A 405 1.48 -19.25 22.74
N GLY A 406 0.77 -19.76 23.74
CA GLY A 406 1.09 -20.98 24.50
C GLY A 406 1.24 -22.27 23.66
N VAL A 407 1.33 -22.15 22.33
CA VAL A 407 1.96 -23.15 21.46
C VAL A 407 3.46 -22.95 21.61
N THR A 408 4.00 -23.62 22.63
CA THR A 408 5.43 -23.84 22.76
C THR A 408 6.00 -24.28 21.42
N ASP A 409 7.03 -23.55 21.01
CA ASP A 409 8.02 -23.94 20.01
C ASP A 409 8.54 -25.34 20.40
N GLN A 410 7.85 -26.40 19.96
CA GLN A 410 8.22 -27.80 20.28
C GLN A 410 9.52 -28.23 19.57
N TYR A 411 10.15 -27.32 18.82
CA TYR A 411 11.46 -27.51 18.22
C TYR A 411 12.37 -26.32 18.56
N ALA A 412 12.98 -26.41 19.74
CA ALA A 412 13.98 -25.52 20.34
C ALA A 412 13.45 -24.21 20.98
N PRO A 413 13.73 -23.96 22.28
CA PRO A 413 13.54 -22.64 22.88
C PRO A 413 14.49 -21.66 22.19
N GLY A 414 13.96 -20.70 21.43
CA GLY A 414 14.74 -19.77 20.60
C GLY A 414 14.83 -20.16 19.12
N GLY A 415 13.76 -20.72 18.53
CA GLY A 415 13.65 -21.10 17.12
C GLY A 415 13.81 -19.94 16.12
N MET A 416 13.23 -20.05 14.90
CA MET A 416 13.39 -19.16 13.71
C MET A 416 13.66 -17.66 13.99
N THR A 417 13.12 -17.13 15.10
CA THR A 417 13.26 -15.77 15.63
C THR A 417 14.66 -15.35 16.12
N ASP A 418 15.55 -16.26 16.53
CA ASP A 418 16.97 -15.96 16.86
C ASP A 418 17.97 -16.46 15.77
N SER A 419 17.42 -16.91 14.65
CA SER A 419 18.19 -17.41 13.50
C SER A 419 18.47 -16.32 12.46
N VAL A 420 19.47 -16.55 11.60
CA VAL A 420 19.69 -15.79 10.36
C VAL A 420 18.49 -15.85 9.40
N LEU A 421 17.62 -16.85 9.56
CA LEU A 421 16.38 -16.99 8.80
C LEU A 421 15.40 -15.83 9.04
N ARG A 422 15.40 -15.23 10.24
CA ARG A 422 14.55 -14.07 10.58
C ARG A 422 14.77 -12.88 9.64
N VAL A 423 15.97 -12.73 9.09
CA VAL A 423 16.28 -11.62 8.18
C VAL A 423 15.36 -11.66 6.94
N GLY A 424 14.95 -12.84 6.48
CA GLY A 424 14.11 -13.01 5.28
C GLY A 424 14.89 -13.18 3.97
N LEU A 425 16.22 -13.03 3.99
CA LEU A 425 17.05 -13.19 2.79
C LEU A 425 17.21 -14.64 2.34
N LEU A 426 17.28 -15.58 3.27
CA LEU A 426 17.57 -16.98 2.97
C LEU A 426 16.33 -17.72 2.45
N PRO A 427 16.50 -18.67 1.51
CA PRO A 427 15.41 -19.49 0.97
C PRO A 427 14.53 -20.12 2.06
N TYR A 428 13.22 -19.88 1.96
CA TYR A 428 12.19 -20.58 2.71
C TYR A 428 10.95 -20.72 1.83
N ARG A 429 10.26 -21.86 1.93
CA ARG A 429 9.06 -22.13 1.13
C ARG A 429 7.80 -21.95 1.97
N LEU A 430 6.81 -21.31 1.36
CA LEU A 430 5.44 -21.24 1.83
C LEU A 430 4.60 -22.25 1.07
N TRP A 431 3.84 -23.07 1.79
CA TRP A 431 2.95 -24.09 1.23
C TRP A 431 1.52 -23.84 1.72
N GLU A 432 0.53 -23.94 0.82
CA GLU A 432 -0.89 -23.98 1.23
C GLU A 432 -1.30 -25.41 1.64
N SER A 433 -0.69 -26.43 1.04
CA SER A 433 -0.91 -27.84 1.36
C SER A 433 0.32 -28.69 1.01
N ALA A 434 0.40 -29.92 1.53
CA ALA A 434 1.52 -30.84 1.29
C ALA A 434 1.73 -31.23 -0.19
N ASN A 435 0.75 -30.96 -1.07
CA ASN A 435 0.79 -31.27 -2.49
C ASN A 435 1.10 -30.04 -3.38
N SER A 436 1.36 -28.87 -2.78
CA SER A 436 1.79 -27.68 -3.52
C SER A 436 3.31 -27.67 -3.68
N ASP A 437 3.81 -27.23 -4.84
CA ASP A 437 5.25 -26.99 -5.05
C ASP A 437 5.82 -25.96 -4.05
N GLY A 438 4.94 -25.15 -3.46
CA GLY A 438 5.27 -24.05 -2.58
C GLY A 438 5.96 -22.89 -3.31
N ILE A 439 5.97 -21.72 -2.69
CA ILE A 439 6.67 -20.55 -3.22
C ILE A 439 7.72 -20.04 -2.26
N ASP A 440 8.81 -19.55 -2.81
CA ASP A 440 9.88 -18.90 -2.09
C ASP A 440 9.79 -17.39 -2.34
N LEU A 441 9.57 -16.66 -1.25
CA LEU A 441 9.49 -15.20 -1.24
C LEU A 441 10.78 -14.57 -0.66
N SER A 442 11.77 -15.36 -0.30
CA SER A 442 13.02 -14.84 0.26
C SER A 442 13.81 -14.03 -0.77
N GLY A 443 14.70 -13.16 -0.27
CA GLY A 443 15.58 -12.36 -1.13
C GLY A 443 16.41 -13.18 -2.12
N LEU A 444 16.88 -14.37 -1.71
CA LEU A 444 17.78 -15.24 -2.49
C LEU A 444 17.11 -16.44 -3.17
N GLY A 445 15.94 -16.86 -2.70
CA GLY A 445 15.27 -18.07 -3.13
C GLY A 445 14.17 -17.85 -4.18
N ALA A 446 13.64 -16.62 -4.28
CA ALA A 446 12.61 -16.32 -5.25
C ALA A 446 13.08 -16.54 -6.70
N THR A 447 12.32 -17.33 -7.46
CA THR A 447 12.53 -17.58 -8.88
C THR A 447 11.36 -17.10 -9.72
N SER A 448 11.60 -16.83 -11.00
CA SER A 448 10.53 -16.56 -11.97
C SER A 448 9.65 -17.79 -12.21
N GLY A 449 8.38 -17.58 -12.53
CA GLY A 449 7.48 -18.67 -12.96
C GLY A 449 6.83 -19.45 -11.81
N GLN A 450 7.07 -19.03 -10.56
CA GLN A 450 6.41 -19.61 -9.39
C GLN A 450 4.90 -19.37 -9.46
N THR A 451 4.10 -20.38 -9.14
CA THR A 451 2.64 -20.24 -9.08
C THR A 451 2.21 -20.01 -7.65
N THR A 452 1.42 -18.98 -7.38
CA THR A 452 0.93 -18.68 -6.02
C THR A 452 0.20 -19.91 -5.46
N PRO A 453 0.52 -20.33 -4.22
CA PRO A 453 -0.12 -21.50 -3.63
C PRO A 453 -1.55 -21.17 -3.20
N PHE A 454 -1.87 -19.90 -3.00
CA PHE A 454 -3.23 -19.40 -2.74
C PHE A 454 -3.89 -18.89 -4.04
N LEU A 455 -5.22 -18.91 -4.05
CA LEU A 455 -6.00 -18.34 -5.14
C LEU A 455 -6.14 -16.83 -4.98
N VAL A 456 -5.80 -16.09 -6.03
CA VAL A 456 -6.01 -14.64 -6.09
C VAL A 456 -7.30 -14.32 -6.83
N GLN A 457 -7.94 -13.22 -6.42
CA GLN A 457 -9.15 -12.72 -7.06
C GLN A 457 -8.85 -12.22 -8.48
N SER A 458 -9.63 -12.66 -9.45
CA SER A 458 -9.54 -12.25 -10.86
C SER A 458 -10.93 -12.05 -11.44
N TRP A 459 -11.05 -11.16 -12.43
CA TRP A 459 -12.29 -10.92 -13.15
C TRP A 459 -12.39 -11.79 -14.41
N GLU A 460 -13.56 -12.36 -14.66
CA GLU A 460 -13.97 -12.99 -15.92
C GLU A 460 -15.23 -12.31 -16.46
N GLY A 461 -15.49 -12.45 -17.77
CA GLY A 461 -16.61 -11.75 -18.42
C GLY A 461 -16.43 -10.22 -18.49
N VAL A 462 -15.19 -9.73 -18.51
CA VAL A 462 -14.92 -8.29 -18.57
C VAL A 462 -15.49 -7.69 -19.87
N GLY A 463 -16.38 -6.71 -19.72
CA GLY A 463 -17.06 -6.04 -20.83
C GLY A 463 -18.38 -6.69 -21.23
N THR A 464 -18.87 -7.68 -20.47
CA THR A 464 -20.14 -8.36 -20.74
C THR A 464 -21.06 -8.31 -19.52
N ASP A 465 -22.35 -8.62 -19.71
CA ASP A 465 -23.31 -8.78 -18.61
C ASP A 465 -23.10 -10.05 -17.78
N ASP A 466 -22.00 -10.77 -18.02
CA ASP A 466 -21.52 -11.91 -17.26
C ASP A 466 -20.21 -11.60 -16.51
N LEU A 467 -19.95 -10.33 -16.19
CA LEU A 467 -18.82 -9.94 -15.35
C LEU A 467 -18.95 -10.54 -13.95
N HIS A 468 -17.99 -11.38 -13.56
CA HIS A 468 -17.98 -12.03 -12.25
C HIS A 468 -16.56 -12.27 -11.71
N LEU A 469 -16.49 -12.45 -10.39
CA LEU A 469 -15.24 -12.70 -9.67
C LEU A 469 -14.94 -14.20 -9.64
N ILE A 470 -13.75 -14.57 -10.09
CA ILE A 470 -13.20 -15.90 -9.94
C ILE A 470 -11.96 -15.87 -9.05
N ARG A 471 -11.53 -17.04 -8.57
CA ARG A 471 -10.31 -17.21 -7.81
C ARG A 471 -9.40 -18.19 -8.55
N LYS A 472 -8.19 -17.75 -8.94
CA LYS A 472 -7.22 -18.58 -9.66
C LYS A 472 -5.81 -18.35 -9.13
N SER A 473 -4.94 -19.35 -9.25
CA SER A 473 -3.52 -19.15 -8.98
C SER A 473 -2.90 -18.27 -10.06
N MET A 474 -1.90 -17.48 -9.68
CA MET A 474 -1.17 -16.60 -10.61
C MET A 474 0.30 -16.96 -10.68
N VAL A 475 0.88 -16.78 -11.87
CA VAL A 475 2.33 -16.89 -12.07
C VAL A 475 2.98 -15.60 -11.61
N MET A 476 3.90 -15.70 -10.66
CA MET A 476 4.65 -14.57 -10.12
C MET A 476 5.61 -14.01 -11.18
N PRO A 477 5.73 -12.67 -11.27
CA PRO A 477 6.66 -12.02 -12.18
C PRO A 477 8.10 -12.37 -11.82
N LYS A 478 9.02 -12.17 -12.77
CA LYS A 478 10.45 -12.38 -12.54
C LYS A 478 10.94 -11.45 -11.42
N PRO A 479 11.56 -11.97 -10.35
CA PRO A 479 12.06 -11.15 -9.25
C PRO A 479 13.24 -10.29 -9.73
N ARG A 480 13.31 -9.05 -9.21
CA ARG A 480 14.43 -8.13 -9.48
C ARG A 480 15.65 -8.42 -8.60
N SER A 481 15.49 -9.23 -7.56
CA SER A 481 16.55 -9.60 -6.60
C SER A 481 17.54 -10.64 -7.13
N GLN A 482 17.21 -11.35 -8.22
CA GLN A 482 18.01 -12.45 -8.74
C GLN A 482 19.07 -11.96 -9.75
N PRO A 483 20.37 -12.32 -9.58
CA PRO A 483 21.41 -11.98 -10.54
C PRO A 483 21.20 -12.73 -11.85
N VAL A 484 21.51 -12.07 -12.96
CA VAL A 484 21.37 -12.61 -14.32
C VAL A 484 22.73 -12.54 -15.01
N LEU A 485 23.16 -13.61 -15.66
CA LEU A 485 24.38 -13.66 -16.48
C LEU A 485 24.00 -14.10 -17.90
N GLN A 486 24.37 -13.31 -18.91
CA GLN A 486 24.07 -13.61 -20.32
C GLN A 486 22.57 -13.88 -20.60
N GLY A 487 21.67 -13.21 -19.86
CA GLY A 487 20.22 -13.38 -19.99
C GLY A 487 19.63 -14.47 -19.08
N GLU A 488 20.46 -15.36 -18.55
CA GLU A 488 20.04 -16.48 -17.71
C GLU A 488 20.08 -16.14 -16.21
N PRO A 489 19.02 -16.43 -15.44
CA PRO A 489 19.03 -16.25 -14.00
C PRO A 489 20.00 -17.25 -13.33
N ILE A 490 20.80 -16.78 -12.39
CA ILE A 490 21.72 -17.62 -11.64
C ILE A 490 21.09 -17.98 -10.29
N ALA A 491 21.03 -19.28 -9.99
CA ALA A 491 20.47 -19.78 -8.74
C ALA A 491 21.47 -19.70 -7.58
N THR A 492 21.00 -19.22 -6.42
CA THR A 492 21.78 -19.13 -5.18
C THR A 492 22.39 -20.48 -4.76
N ALA A 493 21.67 -21.58 -4.98
CA ALA A 493 22.12 -22.94 -4.64
C ALA A 493 23.47 -23.33 -5.27
N ARG A 494 23.87 -22.70 -6.39
CA ARG A 494 25.18 -22.95 -7.03
C ARG A 494 26.34 -22.19 -6.41
N HIS A 495 26.07 -21.22 -5.53
CA HIS A 495 27.07 -20.30 -4.98
C HIS A 495 27.00 -20.19 -3.44
N VAL A 496 26.50 -21.24 -2.76
CA VAL A 496 26.36 -21.28 -1.30
C VAL A 496 27.67 -20.97 -0.60
N GLU A 497 28.78 -21.54 -1.07
CA GLU A 497 30.12 -21.29 -0.51
C GLU A 497 30.47 -19.79 -0.54
N ARG A 498 30.12 -19.08 -1.62
CA ARG A 498 30.36 -17.63 -1.73
C ARG A 498 29.55 -16.82 -0.73
N VAL A 499 28.32 -17.23 -0.47
CA VAL A 499 27.47 -16.62 0.57
C VAL A 499 28.07 -16.86 1.95
N VAL A 500 28.52 -18.09 2.24
CA VAL A 500 29.17 -18.44 3.51
C VAL A 500 30.47 -17.67 3.70
N ASP A 501 31.33 -17.62 2.68
CA ASP A 501 32.59 -16.86 2.69
C ASP A 501 32.36 -15.39 3.06
N GLY A 502 31.40 -14.74 2.38
CA GLY A 502 31.05 -13.34 2.63
C GLY A 502 30.47 -13.11 4.02
N PHE A 503 29.62 -14.03 4.50
CA PHE A 503 29.05 -13.96 5.85
C PHE A 503 30.14 -14.04 6.91
N VAL A 504 31.00 -15.07 6.83
CA VAL A 504 32.07 -15.32 7.81
C VAL A 504 33.06 -14.15 7.84
N GLN A 505 33.50 -13.67 6.66
CA GLN A 505 34.44 -12.55 6.55
C GLN A 505 33.86 -11.29 7.21
N MET A 506 32.62 -10.93 6.88
CA MET A 506 31.97 -9.75 7.45
C MET A 506 31.72 -9.90 8.95
N TYR A 507 31.30 -11.08 9.41
CA TYR A 507 31.05 -11.32 10.83
C TYR A 507 32.34 -11.18 11.66
N HIS A 508 33.46 -11.70 11.16
CA HIS A 508 34.77 -11.50 11.82
C HIS A 508 35.21 -10.04 11.82
N LEU A 509 35.00 -9.30 10.73
CA LEU A 509 35.29 -7.87 10.68
C LEU A 509 34.49 -7.08 11.72
N LEU A 510 33.20 -7.39 11.87
CA LEU A 510 32.35 -6.76 12.89
C LEU A 510 32.84 -7.09 14.31
N LEU A 511 33.35 -8.31 14.56
CA LEU A 511 33.93 -8.67 15.84
C LEU A 511 35.27 -7.97 16.11
N GLU A 512 36.13 -7.86 15.11
CA GLU A 512 37.42 -7.17 15.19
C GLU A 512 37.25 -5.71 15.61
N TYR A 513 36.30 -5.01 14.98
CA TYR A 513 36.00 -3.60 15.28
C TYR A 513 34.85 -3.40 16.25
N ARG A 514 34.48 -4.40 17.05
CA ARG A 514 33.36 -4.36 18.01
C ARG A 514 33.43 -3.16 18.96
N GLY A 515 34.64 -2.82 19.44
CA GLY A 515 34.84 -1.69 20.33
C GLY A 515 34.49 -0.34 19.70
N GLU A 516 34.92 -0.12 18.44
CA GLU A 516 34.57 1.09 17.69
C GLU A 516 33.08 1.12 17.36
N LEU A 517 32.50 0.00 16.92
CA LEU A 517 31.08 -0.13 16.58
C LEU A 517 30.16 0.27 17.73
N LEU A 518 30.47 -0.19 18.95
CA LEU A 518 29.67 0.03 20.16
C LEU A 518 29.99 1.32 20.92
N SER A 519 31.03 2.05 20.50
CA SER A 519 31.39 3.32 21.14
C SER A 519 30.28 4.36 20.97
N GLU A 520 30.21 5.35 21.86
CA GLU A 520 29.13 6.35 21.84
C GLU A 520 29.10 7.15 20.53
N ALA A 521 30.27 7.45 19.97
CA ALA A 521 30.45 8.10 18.67
C ALA A 521 30.61 7.10 17.51
N GLY A 522 30.44 5.80 17.80
CA GLY A 522 30.61 4.70 16.86
C GLY A 522 29.43 4.55 15.91
N PRO A 523 29.58 3.73 14.85
CA PRO A 523 28.54 3.52 13.86
C PRO A 523 27.17 3.14 14.41
N LEU A 524 27.09 2.31 15.45
CA LEU A 524 25.80 1.94 16.05
C LEU A 524 25.18 3.09 16.86
N GLY A 525 26.00 4.03 17.34
CA GLY A 525 25.54 5.25 18.02
C GLY A 525 24.79 6.21 17.10
N TRP A 526 25.05 6.19 15.79
CA TRP A 526 24.35 7.03 14.81
C TRP A 526 22.85 6.72 14.76
N PHE A 527 22.47 5.45 14.96
CA PHE A 527 21.09 4.99 14.87
C PHE A 527 20.24 5.22 16.13
N ARG A 528 20.81 5.85 17.18
CA ARG A 528 20.19 5.93 18.52
C ARG A 528 18.77 6.49 18.51
N ASP A 529 18.53 7.51 17.69
CA ASP A 529 17.28 8.26 17.64
C ASP A 529 16.48 8.00 16.35
N ASP A 530 16.88 6.99 15.56
CA ASP A 530 16.22 6.67 14.30
C ASP A 530 14.85 5.99 14.53
N GLU A 531 13.84 6.43 13.77
CA GLU A 531 12.53 5.77 13.76
C GLU A 531 12.58 4.47 12.93
N VAL A 532 12.17 3.35 13.54
CA VAL A 532 12.06 2.04 12.89
C VAL A 532 10.61 1.55 12.84
N ARG A 533 10.28 0.81 11.79
CA ARG A 533 9.00 0.10 11.64
C ARG A 533 9.03 -1.20 12.42
N VAL A 534 8.02 -1.39 13.26
CA VAL A 534 7.77 -2.66 13.95
C VAL A 534 6.61 -3.37 13.25
N ALA A 535 6.90 -4.45 12.53
CA ALA A 535 5.91 -5.28 11.87
C ALA A 535 5.41 -6.35 12.87
N GLN A 536 4.24 -6.11 13.48
CA GLN A 536 3.68 -6.99 14.52
C GLN A 536 2.94 -8.22 13.98
N ARG A 537 2.68 -8.29 12.67
CA ARG A 537 2.05 -9.44 11.99
C ARG A 537 2.77 -9.66 10.67
N GLU A 538 3.13 -10.91 10.39
CA GLU A 538 3.70 -11.28 9.09
C GLU A 538 2.68 -11.00 7.97
N PHE A 539 3.16 -10.40 6.87
CA PHE A 539 2.39 -10.17 5.65
C PHE A 539 2.04 -11.46 4.87
N SER A 540 2.11 -12.63 5.52
CA SER A 540 1.94 -13.96 4.90
C SER A 540 0.50 -14.27 4.47
N SER A 541 -0.46 -13.40 4.77
CA SER A 541 -1.72 -13.35 4.05
C SER A 541 -1.70 -12.12 3.15
N PRO A 542 -1.56 -12.26 1.81
CA PRO A 542 -1.97 -11.20 0.91
C PRO A 542 -3.37 -10.83 1.37
N SER A 543 -3.54 -9.56 1.72
CA SER A 543 -4.81 -9.02 2.21
C SER A 543 -5.94 -9.68 1.43
N THR A 544 -6.78 -10.46 2.12
CA THR A 544 -8.04 -11.00 1.60
C THR A 544 -9.02 -9.84 1.42
N ALA A 545 -8.63 -8.86 0.62
CA ALA A 545 -9.38 -7.67 0.24
C ALA A 545 -9.93 -7.88 -1.17
#